data_AF-A0A1Y1XL11-F1
#
_entry.id   AF-A0A1Y1XL11-F1
#
_cell.length_a   1.000
_cell.length_b   1.000
_cell.length_c   1.000
_cell.angle_alpha   90.00
_cell.angle_beta   90.00
_cell.angle_gamma   90.00
#
_symmetry.space_group_name_H-M   'P 1'
#
loop_
_entity.id
_entity.type
_entity.pdbx_description
1 polymer ?
#
loop_
_entity_poly.entity_id
_entity_poly.type
_entity_poly.pdbx_seq_one_letter_code
_entity_poly.pdbx_strand_id
1 'polypeptide(L)'
;MKLKINNQIELKVMKEDLDKKLNEIARSKYKTSRIDYLNSEISSYNTKISFVQQDLKTLEKRIESSQKESNFILKEIAKLEPLNSRLKIDINNAIYTIDSTTNKINEITDEIFKDFCRQIRVKNIREYEENQQKITTEINEKRLEFTTQQSKLTSQLVFQKDQMKELENRKDKLNDSISDEEELLSNLRIDLDTLENNIKSLEENSNSIMAVLNDQRTTSRKIRESIQGKEKDINKISGSINSLEKAITDLDTSLEKLYGERYIILKKCKMNDINIPLLKGKLSDLMDNEIETSYNPNSMDVDQIANSQVSHDNNKRLLIDYSLLDTKLREDKEMNQKFLDEMKKVSAECEAIIPNMKAYEK
;
A
#
# COMPACT_ATOMS: atom_id res chain seq x y z
N MET A 1 -117.18 94.94 48.29
CA MET A 1 -118.31 94.13 47.76
C MET A 1 -118.96 94.75 46.50
N LYS A 2 -118.20 95.27 45.54
CA LYS A 2 -118.78 95.55 44.21
C LYS A 2 -117.85 94.98 43.16
N LEU A 3 -118.26 93.80 42.70
CA LEU A 3 -117.47 92.95 41.80
C LEU A 3 -118.27 91.83 41.10
N LYS A 4 -119.62 91.74 41.21
CA LYS A 4 -120.35 90.50 40.86
C LYS A 4 -121.18 90.46 39.57
N ILE A 5 -121.53 91.58 38.94
CA ILE A 5 -122.60 91.60 37.91
C ILE A 5 -122.10 91.52 36.47
N ASN A 6 -120.80 91.52 36.30
CA ASN A 6 -120.20 91.32 34.99
C ASN A 6 -120.34 89.90 34.43
N ASN A 7 -121.30 89.10 34.93
CA ASN A 7 -121.16 87.64 34.94
C ASN A 7 -121.98 86.84 33.91
N GLN A 8 -122.86 87.43 33.10
CA GLN A 8 -123.91 86.62 32.46
C GLN A 8 -124.02 86.72 30.95
N ILE A 9 -123.77 87.90 30.39
CA ILE A 9 -123.81 88.07 28.94
C ILE A 9 -122.71 87.25 28.24
N GLU A 10 -121.76 86.73 29.02
CA GLU A 10 -120.73 85.76 28.65
C GLU A 10 -121.28 84.43 28.09
N LEU A 11 -122.56 84.07 28.32
CA LEU A 11 -123.05 82.72 28.03
C LEU A 11 -123.36 82.41 26.56
N LYS A 12 -124.03 83.32 25.85
CA LYS A 12 -124.67 83.00 24.54
C LYS A 12 -123.71 83.01 23.37
N VAL A 13 -122.61 83.69 23.60
CA VAL A 13 -121.45 83.68 22.74
C VAL A 13 -120.83 82.25 22.66
N MET A 14 -121.29 81.27 23.46
CA MET A 14 -120.74 79.89 23.48
C MET A 14 -121.04 78.98 22.28
N LYS A 15 -122.11 79.20 21.50
CA LYS A 15 -122.60 78.14 20.61
C LYS A 15 -122.06 78.22 19.20
N GLU A 16 -122.03 79.39 18.57
CA GLU A 16 -121.49 79.52 17.21
C GLU A 16 -120.00 79.19 17.13
N ASP A 17 -119.38 79.06 18.30
CA ASP A 17 -118.09 78.40 18.49
C ASP A 17 -118.06 76.91 18.11
N LEU A 18 -119.19 76.20 17.93
CA LEU A 18 -119.20 74.74 17.77
C LEU A 18 -118.85 74.24 16.36
N ASP A 19 -119.41 74.79 15.29
CA ASP A 19 -119.26 74.19 13.95
C ASP A 19 -117.98 74.57 13.23
N LYS A 20 -117.43 75.70 13.63
CA LYS A 20 -116.09 76.06 13.20
C LYS A 20 -115.05 74.99 13.61
N LYS A 21 -115.40 74.02 14.48
CA LYS A 21 -114.54 72.92 14.96
C LYS A 21 -114.34 71.75 14.00
N LEU A 22 -115.23 71.48 13.03
CA LEU A 22 -115.23 70.17 12.33
C LEU A 22 -114.37 70.16 11.05
N ASN A 23 -114.38 71.23 10.26
CA ASN A 23 -113.54 71.35 9.05
C ASN A 23 -112.04 71.43 9.36
N GLU A 24 -111.70 71.65 10.62
CA GLU A 24 -110.33 71.59 11.13
C GLU A 24 -109.76 70.16 11.10
N ILE A 25 -110.61 69.13 10.97
CA ILE A 25 -110.22 67.71 11.09
C ILE A 25 -109.61 67.13 9.80
N ALA A 26 -110.09 67.38 8.59
CA ALA A 26 -109.52 66.75 7.38
C ALA A 26 -108.13 67.32 6.99
N ARG A 27 -107.94 68.62 7.22
CA ARG A 27 -106.61 69.26 7.18
C ARG A 27 -105.67 68.69 8.25
N SER A 28 -106.17 67.99 9.27
CA SER A 28 -105.33 67.35 10.29
C SER A 28 -104.57 66.12 9.75
N LYS A 29 -105.04 65.42 8.70
CA LYS A 29 -104.47 64.11 8.27
C LYS A 29 -103.19 64.18 7.40
N TYR A 30 -103.11 65.10 6.43
CA TYR A 30 -101.84 65.38 5.72
C TYR A 30 -100.84 66.09 6.63
N LYS A 31 -101.34 66.89 7.57
CA LYS A 31 -100.54 67.33 8.70
C LYS A 31 -100.01 66.11 9.47
N THR A 32 -100.76 65.01 9.63
CA THR A 32 -100.31 63.80 10.36
C THR A 32 -99.03 63.16 9.81
N SER A 33 -98.86 62.89 8.51
CA SER A 33 -97.60 62.26 8.01
C SER A 33 -96.38 63.19 8.10
N ARG A 34 -96.57 64.50 7.87
CA ARG A 34 -95.54 65.50 8.12
C ARG A 34 -95.26 65.63 9.62
N ILE A 35 -96.29 65.51 10.46
CA ILE A 35 -96.20 65.45 11.92
C ILE A 35 -95.42 64.19 12.34
N ASP A 36 -95.59 63.03 11.68
CA ASP A 36 -94.88 61.80 12.04
C ASP A 36 -93.38 61.90 11.70
N TYR A 37 -93.02 62.46 10.54
CA TYR A 37 -91.62 62.77 10.22
C TYR A 37 -91.05 63.78 11.22
N LEU A 38 -91.76 64.89 11.47
CA LEU A 38 -91.34 65.89 12.45
C LEU A 38 -91.25 65.29 13.86
N ASN A 39 -92.12 64.35 14.23
CA ASN A 39 -92.08 63.64 15.52
C ASN A 39 -90.87 62.72 15.61
N SER A 40 -90.48 62.06 14.51
CA SER A 40 -89.25 61.26 14.45
C SER A 40 -88.00 62.15 14.57
N GLU A 41 -88.01 63.32 13.94
CA GLU A 41 -86.94 64.30 14.01
C GLU A 41 -86.87 64.93 15.42
N ILE A 42 -88.02 65.31 15.99
CA ILE A 42 -88.15 65.76 17.38
C ILE A 42 -87.67 64.68 18.34
N SER A 43 -88.00 63.41 18.10
CA SER A 43 -87.52 62.29 18.92
C SER A 43 -86.00 62.14 18.82
N SER A 44 -85.41 62.29 17.63
CA SER A 44 -83.95 62.26 17.43
C SER A 44 -83.25 63.45 18.09
N TYR A 45 -83.83 64.65 17.98
CA TYR A 45 -83.32 65.82 18.70
C TYR A 45 -83.48 65.68 20.20
N ASN A 46 -84.58 65.09 20.69
CA ASN A 46 -84.80 64.84 22.12
C ASN A 46 -83.79 63.82 22.68
N THR A 47 -83.46 62.75 21.94
CA THR A 47 -82.39 61.82 22.37
C THR A 47 -81.04 62.51 22.37
N LYS A 48 -80.74 63.36 21.37
CA LYS A 48 -79.50 64.15 21.33
C LYS A 48 -79.42 65.17 22.46
N ILE A 49 -80.52 65.85 22.78
CA ILE A 49 -80.62 66.77 23.92
C ILE A 49 -80.42 66.01 25.22
N SER A 50 -81.03 64.84 25.38
CA SER A 50 -80.88 64.01 26.57
C SER A 50 -79.43 63.55 26.77
N PHE A 51 -78.74 63.14 25.69
CA PHE A 51 -77.32 62.77 25.74
C PHE A 51 -76.44 63.97 26.13
N VAL A 52 -76.62 65.13 25.49
CA VAL A 52 -75.88 66.35 25.84
C VAL A 52 -76.14 66.82 27.27
N GLN A 53 -77.38 66.68 27.77
CA GLN A 53 -77.72 66.97 29.16
C GLN A 53 -77.05 66.01 30.14
N GLN A 54 -76.93 64.73 29.79
CA GLN A 54 -76.20 63.75 30.59
C GLN A 54 -74.70 64.06 30.59
N ASP A 55 -74.12 64.39 29.43
CA ASP A 55 -72.72 64.80 29.30
C ASP A 55 -72.43 66.07 30.12
N LEU A 56 -73.31 67.09 30.05
CA LEU A 56 -73.20 68.29 30.87
C LEU A 56 -73.20 67.95 32.36
N LYS A 57 -74.14 67.13 32.83
CA LYS A 57 -74.19 66.72 34.25
C LYS A 57 -72.94 65.95 34.68
N THR A 58 -72.38 65.10 33.83
CA THR A 58 -71.14 64.37 34.16
C THR A 58 -69.94 65.31 34.18
N LEU A 59 -69.86 66.26 33.25
CA LEU A 59 -68.80 67.27 33.20
C LEU A 59 -68.87 68.22 34.40
N GLU A 60 -70.06 68.68 34.77
CA GLU A 60 -70.29 69.51 35.97
C GLU A 60 -69.81 68.79 37.23
N LYS A 61 -70.16 67.51 37.41
CA LYS A 61 -69.67 66.71 38.54
C LYS A 61 -68.16 66.56 38.54
N ARG A 62 -67.54 66.40 37.36
CA ARG A 62 -66.08 66.29 37.22
C ARG A 62 -65.38 67.62 37.55
N ILE A 63 -65.97 68.75 37.15
CA ILE A 63 -65.49 70.08 37.51
C ILE A 63 -65.59 70.27 39.02
N GLU A 64 -66.72 69.92 39.63
CA GLU A 64 -66.91 70.03 41.08
C GLU A 64 -65.91 69.15 41.85
N SER A 65 -65.67 67.91 41.41
CA SER A 65 -64.68 67.03 42.03
C SER A 65 -63.26 67.59 41.90
N SER A 66 -62.90 68.09 40.71
CA SER A 66 -61.57 68.68 40.47
C SER A 66 -61.36 69.97 41.27
N GLN A 67 -62.40 70.79 41.44
CA GLN A 67 -62.35 71.98 42.30
C GLN A 67 -62.18 71.60 43.77
N LYS A 68 -62.88 70.56 44.26
CA LYS A 68 -62.70 70.06 45.63
C LYS A 68 -61.29 69.55 45.86
N GLU A 69 -60.72 68.80 44.92
CA GLU A 69 -59.34 68.32 44.96
C GLU A 69 -58.34 69.47 44.96
N SER A 70 -58.49 70.44 44.06
CA SER A 70 -57.64 71.64 44.03
C SER A 70 -57.68 72.41 45.36
N ASN A 71 -58.87 72.58 45.94
CA ASN A 71 -59.02 73.25 47.23
C ASN A 71 -58.40 72.44 48.38
N PHE A 72 -58.45 71.11 48.32
CA PHE A 72 -57.79 70.25 49.30
C PHE A 72 -56.27 70.39 49.21
N ILE A 73 -55.71 70.29 48.00
CA ILE A 73 -54.27 70.45 47.76
C ILE A 73 -53.79 71.84 48.22
N LEU A 74 -54.53 72.90 47.92
CA LEU A 74 -54.18 74.26 48.38
C LEU A 74 -54.16 74.37 49.91
N LYS A 75 -55.13 73.74 50.59
CA LYS A 75 -55.15 73.68 52.06
C LYS A 75 -53.98 72.87 52.62
N GLU A 76 -53.57 71.82 51.93
CA GLU A 76 -52.42 70.99 52.33
C GLU A 76 -51.10 71.74 52.14
N ILE A 77 -50.92 72.44 51.01
CA ILE A 77 -49.78 73.33 50.77
C ILE A 77 -49.70 74.40 51.85
N ALA A 78 -50.82 75.06 52.18
CA ALA A 78 -50.87 76.09 53.23
C ALA A 78 -50.52 75.54 54.62
N LYS A 79 -50.71 74.23 54.88
CA LYS A 79 -50.27 73.58 56.13
C LYS A 79 -48.80 73.18 56.09
N LEU A 80 -48.28 72.78 54.94
CA LEU A 80 -46.89 72.33 54.77
C LEU A 80 -45.90 73.50 54.72
N GLU A 81 -46.30 74.66 54.19
CA GLU A 81 -45.45 75.86 54.14
C GLU A 81 -44.91 76.31 55.52
N PRO A 82 -45.75 76.49 56.57
CA PRO A 82 -45.25 76.87 57.89
C PRO A 82 -44.40 75.76 58.52
N LEU A 83 -44.69 74.49 58.24
CA LEU A 83 -43.89 73.36 58.73
C LEU A 83 -42.49 73.34 58.10
N ASN A 84 -42.40 73.53 56.78
CA ASN A 84 -41.12 73.64 56.08
C ASN A 84 -40.30 74.85 56.57
N SER A 85 -40.97 75.99 56.79
CA SER A 85 -40.33 77.19 57.33
C SER A 85 -39.79 76.96 58.74
N ARG A 86 -40.57 76.30 59.60
CA ARG A 86 -40.13 75.89 60.94
C ARG A 86 -38.94 74.92 60.87
N LEU A 87 -39.00 73.91 60.02
CA LEU A 87 -37.91 72.93 59.86
C LEU A 87 -36.62 73.60 59.39
N LYS A 88 -36.69 74.57 58.47
CA LYS A 88 -35.51 75.37 58.06
C LYS A 88 -34.92 76.16 59.23
N ILE A 89 -35.77 76.76 60.07
CA ILE A 89 -35.32 77.45 61.28
C ILE A 89 -34.65 76.46 62.23
N ASP A 90 -35.25 75.28 62.44
CA ASP A 90 -34.70 74.23 63.30
C ASP A 90 -33.35 73.71 62.77
N ILE A 91 -33.19 73.54 61.45
CA ILE A 91 -31.91 73.17 60.80
C ILE A 91 -30.87 74.26 61.01
N ASN A 92 -31.22 75.52 60.79
CA ASN A 92 -30.28 76.63 61.00
C ASN A 92 -29.86 76.75 62.47
N ASN A 93 -30.80 76.54 63.40
CA ASN A 93 -30.49 76.48 64.83
C ASN A 93 -29.56 75.29 65.13
N ALA A 94 -29.80 74.12 64.54
CA ALA A 94 -28.92 72.96 64.69
C ALA A 94 -27.51 73.23 64.15
N ILE A 95 -27.39 73.83 62.96
CA ILE A 95 -26.09 74.25 62.39
C ILE A 95 -25.40 75.24 63.32
N TYR A 96 -26.11 76.24 63.83
CA TYR A 96 -25.54 77.20 64.77
C TYR A 96 -25.08 76.51 66.07
N THR A 97 -25.84 75.55 66.59
CA THR A 97 -25.40 74.77 67.75
C THR A 97 -24.18 73.92 67.45
N ILE A 98 -24.11 73.28 66.27
CA ILE A 98 -22.94 72.52 65.82
C ILE A 98 -21.72 73.44 65.75
N ASP A 99 -21.83 74.60 65.11
CA ASP A 99 -20.73 75.56 64.99
C ASP A 99 -20.31 76.09 66.37
N SER A 100 -21.26 76.42 67.24
CA SER A 100 -20.96 76.87 68.61
C SER A 100 -20.27 75.77 69.42
N THR A 101 -20.74 74.52 69.34
CA THR A 101 -20.10 73.39 70.03
C THR A 101 -18.74 73.06 69.45
N THR A 102 -18.58 73.12 68.14
CA THR A 102 -17.30 72.93 67.45
C THR A 102 -16.31 74.01 67.87
N ASN A 103 -16.74 75.27 67.97
CA ASN A 103 -15.90 76.35 68.46
C ASN A 103 -15.50 76.16 69.93
N LYS A 104 -16.42 75.73 70.80
CA LYS A 104 -16.09 75.39 72.20
C LYS A 104 -15.11 74.22 72.29
N ILE A 105 -15.32 73.17 71.50
CA ILE A 105 -14.38 72.05 71.39
C ILE A 105 -13.04 72.57 70.92
N ASN A 106 -13.02 73.47 69.94
CA ASN A 106 -11.79 74.03 69.41
C ASN A 106 -11.03 74.85 70.45
N GLU A 107 -11.72 75.69 71.22
CA GLU A 107 -11.14 76.46 72.33
C GLU A 107 -10.54 75.54 73.40
N ILE A 108 -11.29 74.54 73.85
CA ILE A 108 -10.81 73.56 74.86
C ILE A 108 -9.61 72.77 74.31
N THR A 109 -9.67 72.37 73.04
CA THR A 109 -8.59 71.63 72.38
C THR A 109 -7.33 72.49 72.28
N ASP A 110 -7.46 73.76 71.90
CA ASP A 110 -6.35 74.69 71.77
C ASP A 110 -5.75 75.03 73.16
N GLU A 111 -6.54 74.98 74.25
CA GLU A 111 -6.03 75.05 75.63
C GLU A 111 -5.25 73.80 76.05
N ILE A 112 -5.82 72.60 75.83
CA ILE A 112 -5.18 71.33 76.21
C ILE A 112 -3.86 71.13 75.46
N PHE A 113 -3.83 71.43 74.16
CA PHE A 113 -2.65 71.23 73.32
C PHE A 113 -1.73 72.45 73.25
N LYS A 114 -1.97 73.50 74.05
CA LYS A 114 -1.19 74.75 74.02
C LYS A 114 0.31 74.54 74.22
N ASP A 115 0.67 73.69 75.17
CA ASP A 115 2.07 73.42 75.50
C ASP A 115 2.75 72.56 74.42
N PHE A 116 2.01 71.61 73.84
CA PHE A 116 2.45 70.80 72.70
C PHE A 116 2.66 71.65 71.43
N CYS A 117 1.71 72.54 71.13
CA CYS A 117 1.81 73.45 69.97
C CYS A 117 3.00 74.42 70.11
N ARG A 118 3.28 74.90 71.34
CA ARG A 118 4.49 75.70 71.64
C ARG A 118 5.78 74.93 71.42
N GLN A 119 5.82 73.65 71.79
CA GLN A 119 6.99 72.80 71.63
C GLN A 119 7.31 72.53 70.15
N ILE A 120 6.28 72.28 69.34
CA ILE A 120 6.42 71.96 67.90
C ILE A 120 6.40 73.22 67.01
N ARG A 121 6.07 74.39 67.57
CA ARG A 121 5.95 75.69 66.88
C ARG A 121 4.87 75.73 65.79
N VAL A 122 3.73 75.08 66.05
CA VAL A 122 2.52 75.14 65.20
C VAL A 122 1.46 76.02 65.86
N LYS A 123 0.57 76.64 65.08
CA LYS A 123 -0.42 77.58 65.63
C LYS A 123 -1.50 76.85 66.45
N ASN A 124 -2.07 75.79 65.88
CA ASN A 124 -3.09 74.94 66.49
C ASN A 124 -2.81 73.46 66.18
N ILE A 125 -3.35 72.53 66.98
CA ILE A 125 -3.19 71.08 66.77
C ILE A 125 -3.69 70.61 65.39
N ARG A 126 -4.70 71.29 64.83
CA ARG A 126 -5.30 70.99 63.52
C ARG A 126 -4.31 71.15 62.36
N GLU A 127 -3.43 72.15 62.43
CA GLU A 127 -2.39 72.37 61.41
C GLU A 127 -1.37 71.22 61.42
N TYR A 128 -1.07 70.70 62.62
CA TYR A 128 -0.23 69.52 62.78
C TYR A 128 -0.92 68.25 62.28
N GLU A 129 -2.19 68.03 62.62
CA GLU A 129 -2.97 66.88 62.11
C GLU A 129 -3.10 66.90 60.59
N GLU A 130 -3.39 68.06 59.99
CA GLU A 130 -3.51 68.18 58.53
C GLU A 130 -2.18 67.89 57.83
N ASN A 131 -1.07 68.43 58.35
CA ASN A 131 0.26 68.14 57.81
C ASN A 131 0.65 66.68 58.02
N GLN A 132 0.38 66.11 59.19
CA GLN A 132 0.66 64.71 59.49
C GLN A 132 -0.19 63.77 58.62
N GLN A 133 -1.44 64.14 58.35
CA GLN A 133 -2.33 63.41 57.46
C GLN A 133 -1.79 63.44 56.03
N LYS A 134 -1.38 64.61 55.52
CA LYS A 134 -0.74 64.74 54.19
C LYS A 134 0.54 63.89 54.06
N ILE A 135 1.40 63.94 55.08
CA ILE A 135 2.63 63.12 55.10
C ILE A 135 2.27 61.63 55.12
N THR A 136 1.28 61.24 55.92
CA THR A 136 0.85 59.83 56.02
C THR A 136 0.21 59.35 54.72
N THR A 137 -0.60 60.17 54.05
CA THR A 137 -1.16 59.84 52.73
C THR A 137 -0.06 59.68 51.70
N GLU A 138 0.93 60.59 51.66
CA GLU A 138 2.04 60.50 50.72
C GLU A 138 2.92 59.26 50.98
N ILE A 139 3.22 58.96 52.25
CA ILE A 139 3.94 57.73 52.63
C ILE A 139 3.15 56.48 52.20
N ASN A 140 1.83 56.47 52.41
CA ASN A 140 1.00 55.34 52.03
C ASN A 140 0.90 55.17 50.51
N GLU A 141 0.80 56.26 49.76
CA GLU A 141 0.85 56.25 48.30
C GLU A 141 2.19 55.71 47.81
N LYS A 142 3.32 56.21 48.34
CA LYS A 142 4.66 55.70 47.99
C LYS A 142 4.83 54.24 48.38
N ARG A 143 4.33 53.82 49.54
CA ARG A 143 4.33 52.41 49.94
C ARG A 143 3.53 51.56 48.96
N LEU A 144 2.34 52.01 48.55
CA LEU A 144 1.50 51.30 47.58
C LEU A 144 2.17 51.21 46.20
N GLU A 145 2.82 52.28 45.75
CA GLU A 145 3.62 52.27 44.53
C GLU A 145 4.74 51.23 44.62
N PHE A 146 5.51 51.22 45.71
CA PHE A 146 6.60 50.27 45.91
C PHE A 146 6.10 48.83 46.05
N THR A 147 5.00 48.58 46.77
CA THR A 147 4.46 47.20 46.87
C THR A 147 3.93 46.72 45.53
N THR A 148 3.32 47.61 44.73
CA THR A 148 2.87 47.29 43.37
C THR A 148 4.06 46.98 42.46
N GLN A 149 5.12 47.79 42.51
CA GLN A 149 6.34 47.54 41.74
C GLN A 149 7.03 46.25 42.18
N GLN A 150 7.12 46.00 43.49
CA GLN A 150 7.67 44.77 44.04
C GLN A 150 6.86 43.57 43.55
N SER A 151 5.53 43.63 43.63
CA SER A 151 4.66 42.56 43.11
C SER A 151 4.93 42.30 41.63
N LYS A 152 4.96 43.33 40.78
CA LYS A 152 5.27 43.20 39.36
C LYS A 152 6.65 42.56 39.11
N LEU A 153 7.68 43.02 39.80
CA LEU A 153 9.03 42.47 39.69
C LEU A 153 9.10 41.03 40.17
N THR A 154 8.41 40.68 41.27
CA THR A 154 8.35 39.30 41.77
C THR A 154 7.63 38.38 40.79
N SER A 155 6.51 38.82 40.20
CA SER A 155 5.81 38.04 39.17
C SER A 155 6.67 37.84 37.93
N GLN A 156 7.38 38.88 37.48
CA GLN A 156 8.33 38.76 36.37
C GLN A 156 9.47 37.80 36.71
N LEU A 157 10.02 37.86 37.92
CA LEU A 157 11.10 36.98 38.37
C LEU A 157 10.64 35.53 38.42
N VAL A 158 9.45 35.25 38.95
CA VAL A 158 8.85 33.91 38.95
C VAL A 158 8.66 33.41 37.52
N PHE A 159 8.07 34.23 36.64
CA PHE A 159 7.89 33.87 35.24
C PHE A 159 9.22 33.53 34.55
N GLN A 160 10.26 34.34 34.75
CA GLN A 160 11.58 34.07 34.18
C GLN A 160 12.22 32.81 34.76
N LYS A 161 12.06 32.55 36.06
CA LYS A 161 12.52 31.30 36.68
C LYS A 161 11.81 30.07 36.11
N ASP A 162 10.49 30.17 35.91
CA ASP A 162 9.71 29.07 35.34
C ASP A 162 10.11 28.81 33.88
N GLN A 163 10.31 29.86 33.07
CA GLN A 163 10.84 29.72 31.72
C GLN A 163 12.23 29.09 31.68
N MET A 164 13.13 29.50 32.58
CA MET A 164 14.47 28.90 32.67
C MET A 164 14.39 27.42 33.02
N LYS A 165 13.53 27.04 33.97
CA LYS A 165 13.31 25.64 34.34
C LYS A 165 12.72 24.82 33.19
N GLU A 166 11.81 25.39 32.41
CA GLU A 166 11.27 24.74 31.21
C GLU A 166 12.35 24.54 30.15
N LEU A 167 13.19 25.54 29.91
CA LEU A 167 14.32 25.45 28.98
C LEU A 167 15.35 24.42 29.44
N GLU A 168 15.63 24.33 30.75
CA GLU A 168 16.54 23.34 31.33
C GLU A 168 15.97 21.92 31.16
N ASN A 169 14.70 21.70 31.50
CA ASN A 169 14.02 20.41 31.23
C ASN A 169 14.03 20.04 29.74
N ARG A 170 13.87 21.03 28.84
CA ARG A 170 13.94 20.79 27.39
C ARG A 170 15.35 20.43 26.95
N LYS A 171 16.36 21.09 27.50
CA LYS A 171 17.78 20.78 27.25
C LYS A 171 18.09 19.35 27.69
N ASP A 172 17.64 18.95 28.87
CA ASP A 172 17.88 17.60 29.39
C ASP A 172 17.25 16.54 28.48
N LYS A 173 15.99 16.73 28.07
CA LYS A 173 15.33 15.83 27.10
C LYS A 173 16.05 15.74 25.76
N LEU A 174 16.61 16.86 25.28
CA LEU A 174 17.39 16.86 24.04
C LEU A 174 18.72 16.13 24.23
N ASN A 175 19.38 16.27 25.38
CA ASN A 175 20.60 15.52 25.68
C ASN A 175 20.32 14.02 25.80
N ASP A 176 19.22 13.63 26.44
CA ASP A 176 18.81 12.22 26.52
C ASP A 176 18.58 11.67 25.10
N SER A 177 17.85 12.40 24.26
CA SER A 177 17.63 12.02 22.85
C SER A 177 18.93 11.92 22.05
N ILE A 178 19.89 12.82 22.27
CA ILE A 178 21.21 12.75 21.62
C ILE A 178 21.96 11.51 22.10
N SER A 179 21.93 11.20 23.40
CA SER A 179 22.57 10.01 23.95
C SER A 179 21.99 8.73 23.37
N ASP A 180 20.66 8.64 23.26
CA ASP A 180 19.97 7.50 22.65
C ASP A 180 20.33 7.35 21.15
N GLU A 181 20.41 8.47 20.42
CA GLU A 181 20.84 8.48 19.01
C GLU A 181 22.32 8.09 18.85
N GLU A 182 23.19 8.53 19.76
CA GLU A 182 24.61 8.15 19.77
C GLU A 182 24.80 6.66 20.04
N GLU A 183 24.02 6.08 20.97
CA GLU A 183 24.02 4.64 21.23
C GLU A 183 23.53 3.85 20.00
N LEU A 184 22.42 4.30 19.39
CA LEU A 184 21.89 3.69 18.16
C LEU A 184 22.92 3.74 17.01
N LEU A 185 23.61 4.88 16.86
CA LEU A 185 24.64 5.04 15.83
C LEU A 185 25.86 4.16 16.09
N SER A 186 26.24 4.00 17.36
CA SER A 186 27.29 3.06 17.76
C SER A 186 26.91 1.61 17.42
N ASN A 187 25.69 1.20 17.73
CA ASN A 187 25.19 -0.14 17.40
C ASN A 187 25.14 -0.37 15.88
N LEU A 188 24.64 0.60 15.12
CA LEU A 188 24.63 0.56 13.65
C LEU A 188 26.04 0.45 13.06
N ARG A 189 27.05 1.10 13.66
CA ARG A 189 28.44 0.96 13.22
C ARG A 189 28.97 -0.45 13.47
N ILE A 190 28.68 -1.03 14.64
CA ILE A 190 29.06 -2.41 14.95
C ILE A 190 28.41 -3.37 13.95
N ASP A 191 27.10 -3.20 13.68
CA ASP A 191 26.38 -4.01 12.70
C ASP A 191 26.99 -3.89 11.30
N LEU A 192 27.35 -2.67 10.88
CA LEU A 192 28.01 -2.43 9.60
C LEU A 192 29.37 -3.14 9.53
N ASP A 193 30.20 -3.02 10.57
CA ASP A 193 31.49 -3.72 10.64
C ASP A 193 31.33 -5.24 10.61
N THR A 194 30.31 -5.79 11.29
CA THR A 194 30.02 -7.23 11.22
C THR A 194 29.58 -7.66 9.83
N LEU A 195 28.76 -6.86 9.15
CA LEU A 195 28.30 -7.13 7.81
C LEU A 195 29.44 -7.07 6.80
N GLU A 196 30.34 -6.09 6.91
CA GLU A 196 31.55 -6.01 6.09
C GLU A 196 32.46 -7.23 6.27
N ASN A 197 32.64 -7.68 7.51
CA ASN A 197 33.42 -8.89 7.78
C ASN A 197 32.74 -10.14 7.20
N ASN A 198 31.41 -10.23 7.30
CA ASN A 198 30.66 -11.32 6.68
C ASN A 198 30.79 -11.29 5.15
N ILE A 199 30.72 -10.11 4.51
CA ILE A 199 30.93 -9.95 3.06
C ILE A 199 32.33 -10.42 2.67
N LYS A 200 33.38 -9.98 3.37
CA LYS A 200 34.77 -10.43 3.11
C LYS A 200 34.89 -11.95 3.21
N SER A 201 34.31 -12.55 4.25
CA SER A 201 34.33 -14.01 4.42
C SER A 201 33.60 -14.75 3.28
N LEU A 202 32.48 -14.19 2.79
CA LEU A 202 31.73 -14.75 1.68
C LEU A 202 32.48 -14.60 0.36
N GLU A 203 33.19 -13.49 0.14
CA GLU A 203 34.05 -13.28 -1.02
C GLU A 203 35.23 -14.25 -1.03
N GLU A 204 35.90 -14.45 0.12
CA GLU A 204 36.96 -15.46 0.28
C GLU A 204 36.45 -16.88 -0.01
N ASN A 205 35.29 -17.23 0.55
CA ASN A 205 34.64 -18.52 0.28
C ASN A 205 34.28 -18.67 -1.20
N SER A 206 33.71 -17.65 -1.83
CA SER A 206 33.39 -17.64 -3.26
C SER A 206 34.64 -17.83 -4.13
N ASN A 207 35.72 -17.13 -3.81
CA ASN A 207 37.01 -17.25 -4.51
C ASN A 207 37.62 -18.65 -4.35
N SER A 208 37.58 -19.23 -3.15
CA SER A 208 38.06 -20.59 -2.93
C SER A 208 37.24 -21.64 -3.70
N ILE A 209 35.91 -21.51 -3.72
CA ILE A 209 35.02 -22.37 -4.51
C ILE A 209 35.30 -22.21 -6.00
N MET A 210 35.50 -20.98 -6.50
CA MET A 210 35.87 -20.74 -7.90
C MET A 210 37.21 -21.39 -8.27
N ALA A 211 38.21 -21.34 -7.38
CA ALA A 211 39.49 -22.00 -7.59
C ALA A 211 39.32 -23.52 -7.69
N VAL A 212 38.61 -24.14 -6.74
CA VAL A 212 38.31 -25.59 -6.74
C VAL A 212 37.54 -25.99 -8.01
N LEU A 213 36.56 -25.19 -8.43
CA LEU A 213 35.78 -25.45 -9.63
C LEU A 213 36.68 -25.40 -10.88
N ASN A 214 37.59 -24.44 -10.97
CA ASN A 214 38.53 -24.35 -12.07
C ASN A 214 39.51 -25.54 -12.09
N ASP A 215 40.00 -25.97 -10.94
CA ASP A 215 40.84 -27.18 -10.81
C ASP A 215 40.09 -28.45 -11.23
N GLN A 216 38.83 -28.60 -10.80
CA GLN A 216 37.98 -29.71 -11.24
C GLN A 216 37.70 -29.66 -12.76
N ARG A 217 37.53 -28.47 -13.35
CA ARG A 217 37.39 -28.32 -14.80
C ARG A 217 38.66 -28.73 -15.55
N THR A 218 39.84 -28.31 -15.08
CA THR A 218 41.10 -28.67 -15.74
C THR A 218 41.41 -30.16 -15.61
N THR A 219 41.14 -30.78 -14.45
CA THR A 219 41.30 -32.23 -14.26
C THR A 219 40.30 -33.03 -15.10
N SER A 220 39.03 -32.63 -15.14
CA SER A 220 38.02 -33.22 -16.02
C SER A 220 38.42 -33.13 -17.49
N ARG A 221 38.98 -31.98 -17.94
CA ARG A 221 39.50 -31.82 -19.29
C ARG A 221 40.67 -32.77 -19.58
N LYS A 222 41.64 -32.89 -18.68
CA LYS A 222 42.77 -33.84 -18.81
C LYS A 222 42.30 -35.29 -18.90
N ILE A 223 41.31 -35.67 -18.07
CA ILE A 223 40.72 -37.01 -18.10
C ILE A 223 40.01 -37.23 -19.44
N ARG A 224 39.22 -36.27 -19.93
CA ARG A 224 38.55 -36.35 -21.23
C ARG A 224 39.56 -36.48 -22.39
N GLU A 225 40.64 -35.70 -22.37
CA GLU A 225 41.72 -35.79 -23.37
C GLU A 225 42.41 -37.17 -23.33
N SER A 226 42.66 -37.71 -22.13
CA SER A 226 43.22 -39.06 -21.95
C SER A 226 42.27 -40.15 -22.47
N ILE A 227 40.97 -40.06 -22.16
CA ILE A 227 39.94 -40.98 -22.68
C ILE A 227 39.92 -40.92 -24.20
N GLN A 228 39.89 -39.73 -24.80
CA GLN A 228 39.91 -39.58 -26.25
C GLN A 228 41.19 -40.16 -26.88
N GLY A 229 42.34 -40.04 -26.20
CA GLY A 229 43.59 -40.68 -26.60
C GLY A 229 43.48 -42.21 -26.58
N LYS A 230 42.96 -42.78 -25.49
CA LYS A 230 42.73 -44.22 -25.36
C LYS A 230 41.71 -44.75 -26.37
N GLU A 231 40.63 -44.02 -26.64
CA GLU A 231 39.67 -44.36 -27.69
C GLU A 231 40.32 -44.41 -29.07
N LYS A 232 41.20 -43.45 -29.40
CA LYS A 232 41.97 -43.48 -30.65
C LYS A 232 42.89 -44.69 -30.73
N ASP A 233 43.56 -45.04 -29.64
CA ASP A 233 44.43 -46.22 -29.59
C ASP A 233 43.64 -47.53 -29.71
N ILE A 234 42.49 -47.63 -29.04
CA ILE A 234 41.55 -48.75 -29.20
C ILE A 234 41.09 -48.85 -30.65
N ASN A 235 40.72 -47.75 -31.30
CA ASN A 235 40.32 -47.74 -32.70
C ASN A 235 41.46 -48.17 -33.64
N LYS A 236 42.71 -47.80 -33.35
CA LYS A 236 43.88 -48.28 -34.11
C LYS A 236 44.10 -49.78 -33.92
N ILE A 237 44.04 -50.26 -32.68
CA ILE A 237 44.20 -51.69 -32.37
C ILE A 237 43.08 -52.49 -33.02
N SER A 238 41.83 -52.03 -32.92
CA SER A 238 40.68 -52.64 -33.61
C SER A 238 40.87 -52.65 -35.13
N GLY A 239 41.39 -51.56 -35.72
CA GLY A 239 41.77 -51.53 -37.13
C GLY A 239 42.84 -52.56 -37.50
N SER A 240 43.89 -52.69 -36.67
CA SER A 240 44.94 -53.70 -36.85
C SER A 240 44.40 -55.13 -36.70
N ILE A 241 43.54 -55.38 -35.72
CA ILE A 241 42.86 -56.67 -35.53
C ILE A 241 42.04 -56.99 -36.78
N ASN A 242 41.19 -56.07 -37.24
CA ASN A 242 40.39 -56.27 -38.45
C ASN A 242 41.28 -56.50 -39.70
N SER A 243 42.47 -55.90 -39.77
CA SER A 243 43.42 -56.15 -40.87
C SER A 243 44.09 -57.52 -40.79
N LEU A 244 44.43 -57.97 -39.58
CA LEU A 244 44.98 -59.31 -39.33
C LEU A 244 43.92 -60.38 -39.58
N GLU A 245 42.68 -60.15 -39.14
CA GLU A 245 41.54 -61.03 -39.45
C GLU A 245 41.36 -61.16 -40.95
N LYS A 246 41.38 -60.05 -41.71
CA LYS A 246 41.37 -60.10 -43.18
C LYS A 246 42.55 -60.90 -43.76
N ALA A 247 43.76 -60.67 -43.25
CA ALA A 247 44.94 -61.40 -43.73
C ALA A 247 44.86 -62.91 -43.42
N ILE A 248 44.29 -63.29 -42.27
CA ILE A 248 44.02 -64.69 -41.91
C ILE A 248 42.99 -65.27 -42.89
N THR A 249 41.88 -64.57 -43.13
CA THR A 249 40.87 -65.04 -44.10
C THR A 249 41.43 -65.16 -45.53
N ASP A 250 42.33 -64.27 -45.95
CA ASP A 250 42.98 -64.33 -47.26
C ASP A 250 43.96 -65.52 -47.36
N LEU A 251 44.68 -65.82 -46.27
CA LEU A 251 45.55 -66.99 -46.16
C LEU A 251 44.74 -68.30 -46.16
N ASP A 252 43.67 -68.36 -45.38
CA ASP A 252 42.77 -69.52 -45.32
C ASP A 252 42.15 -69.79 -46.68
N THR A 253 41.60 -68.77 -47.37
CA THR A 253 41.06 -68.94 -48.72
C THR A 253 42.14 -69.35 -49.75
N SER A 254 43.37 -68.85 -49.63
CA SER A 254 44.48 -69.27 -50.50
C SER A 254 44.88 -70.73 -50.25
N LEU A 255 44.88 -71.13 -48.99
CA LEU A 255 45.21 -72.47 -48.54
C LEU A 255 44.11 -73.47 -48.94
N GLU A 256 42.84 -73.08 -48.90
CA GLU A 256 41.73 -73.83 -49.47
C GLU A 256 41.85 -74.01 -51.00
N LYS A 257 42.21 -72.96 -51.75
CA LYS A 257 42.47 -73.07 -53.20
C LYS A 257 43.56 -74.09 -53.50
N LEU A 258 44.68 -74.05 -52.76
CA LEU A 258 45.78 -75.01 -52.94
C LEU A 258 45.34 -76.45 -52.61
N TYR A 259 44.51 -76.66 -51.59
CA TYR A 259 43.94 -77.98 -51.32
C TYR A 259 42.97 -78.44 -52.40
N GLY A 260 42.17 -77.53 -52.97
CA GLY A 260 41.32 -77.80 -54.13
C GLY A 260 42.13 -78.20 -55.38
N GLU A 261 43.19 -77.43 -55.70
CA GLU A 261 44.11 -77.75 -56.81
C GLU A 261 44.77 -79.11 -56.61
N ARG A 262 45.28 -79.39 -55.40
CA ARG A 262 45.85 -80.69 -55.04
C ARG A 262 44.84 -81.82 -55.21
N TYR A 263 43.60 -81.63 -54.77
CA TYR A 263 42.54 -82.62 -54.94
C TYR A 263 42.23 -82.88 -56.42
N ILE A 264 42.16 -81.83 -57.26
CA ILE A 264 41.95 -81.97 -58.71
C ILE A 264 43.10 -82.74 -59.37
N ILE A 265 44.34 -82.44 -59.01
CA ILE A 265 45.53 -83.16 -59.53
C ILE A 265 45.46 -84.63 -59.14
N LEU A 266 45.16 -84.95 -57.87
CA LEU A 266 45.00 -86.33 -57.41
C LEU A 266 43.87 -87.06 -58.14
N LYS A 267 42.74 -86.37 -58.41
CA LYS A 267 41.63 -86.93 -59.21
C LYS A 267 42.04 -87.18 -60.67
N LYS A 268 42.81 -86.29 -61.29
CA LYS A 268 43.34 -86.49 -62.66
C LYS A 268 44.32 -87.65 -62.73
N CYS A 269 45.22 -87.79 -61.76
CA CYS A 269 46.15 -88.92 -61.73
C CYS A 269 45.43 -90.27 -61.55
N LYS A 270 44.33 -90.30 -60.79
CA LYS A 270 43.45 -91.48 -60.70
C LYS A 270 42.75 -91.79 -62.02
N MET A 271 42.22 -90.78 -62.72
CA MET A 271 41.55 -90.97 -64.02
C MET A 271 42.47 -91.49 -65.12
N ASN A 272 43.76 -91.18 -65.05
CA ASN A 272 44.75 -91.57 -66.05
C ASN A 272 45.52 -92.86 -65.68
N ASP A 273 45.09 -93.62 -64.67
CA ASP A 273 45.75 -94.83 -64.15
C ASP A 273 47.27 -94.66 -63.89
N ILE A 274 47.67 -93.47 -63.43
CA ILE A 274 49.05 -93.18 -63.08
C ILE A 274 49.28 -93.63 -61.64
N ASN A 275 50.12 -94.66 -61.47
CA ASN A 275 50.47 -95.16 -60.14
C ASN A 275 51.43 -94.18 -59.43
N ILE A 276 50.91 -93.41 -58.49
CA ILE A 276 51.72 -92.52 -57.64
C ILE A 276 52.20 -93.31 -56.41
N PRO A 277 53.51 -93.28 -56.08
CA PRO A 277 54.01 -93.84 -54.84
C PRO A 277 53.44 -93.09 -53.63
N LEU A 278 52.68 -93.79 -52.79
CA LEU A 278 52.04 -93.25 -51.58
C LEU A 278 52.75 -93.84 -50.35
N LEU A 279 53.14 -92.99 -49.40
CA LEU A 279 53.65 -93.41 -48.09
C LEU A 279 52.52 -93.85 -47.16
N LYS A 280 51.34 -93.24 -47.28
CA LYS A 280 50.16 -93.55 -46.46
C LYS A 280 48.85 -93.19 -47.16
N GLY A 281 47.91 -94.13 -47.18
CA GLY A 281 46.58 -93.99 -47.77
C GLY A 281 46.43 -94.72 -49.13
N LYS A 282 45.19 -95.02 -49.52
CA LYS A 282 44.85 -95.58 -50.85
C LYS A 282 44.16 -94.52 -51.68
N LEU A 283 44.47 -94.43 -52.97
CA LEU A 283 43.85 -93.48 -53.91
C LEU A 283 42.33 -93.71 -54.09
N SER A 284 41.79 -94.86 -53.65
CA SER A 284 40.35 -95.14 -53.64
C SER A 284 39.56 -94.25 -52.67
N ASP A 285 40.13 -93.85 -51.52
CA ASP A 285 39.45 -93.03 -50.49
C ASP A 285 39.06 -91.61 -50.96
N LEU A 286 39.48 -91.19 -52.15
CA LEU A 286 39.19 -89.86 -52.70
C LEU A 286 37.79 -89.70 -53.31
N MET A 287 37.07 -90.81 -53.57
CA MET A 287 35.74 -90.77 -54.20
C MET A 287 34.59 -91.26 -53.32
N ASP A 288 34.85 -91.71 -52.09
CA ASP A 288 33.80 -92.27 -51.23
C ASP A 288 33.05 -91.21 -50.41
N ASN A 289 33.36 -89.92 -50.58
CA ASN A 289 32.72 -88.82 -49.87
C ASN A 289 31.97 -87.87 -50.82
N GLU A 290 31.11 -88.43 -51.68
CA GLU A 290 29.99 -87.67 -52.26
C GLU A 290 28.78 -87.74 -51.32
N ILE A 291 28.53 -86.62 -50.62
CA ILE A 291 27.20 -86.07 -50.32
C ILE A 291 26.36 -86.84 -49.26
N GLU A 292 26.57 -86.53 -47.98
CA GLU A 292 25.48 -86.49 -46.97
C GLU A 292 25.12 -85.01 -46.68
N THR A 293 24.34 -84.41 -47.59
CA THR A 293 23.66 -83.14 -47.34
C THR A 293 22.54 -83.34 -46.33
N SER A 294 22.85 -83.19 -45.03
CA SER A 294 21.82 -82.97 -44.02
C SER A 294 21.42 -81.49 -44.02
N TYR A 295 20.32 -81.20 -44.72
CA TYR A 295 19.63 -79.92 -44.74
C TYR A 295 19.29 -79.47 -43.31
N ASN A 296 19.90 -78.39 -42.83
CA ASN A 296 19.46 -77.66 -41.63
C ASN A 296 19.20 -76.19 -42.00
N PRO A 297 17.95 -75.72 -42.02
CA PRO A 297 17.53 -74.51 -42.72
C PRO A 297 17.71 -73.22 -41.90
N ASN A 298 18.91 -72.94 -41.38
CA ASN A 298 19.21 -71.68 -40.69
C ASN A 298 20.70 -71.26 -40.71
N SER A 299 21.42 -71.63 -41.76
CA SER A 299 22.86 -71.38 -41.89
C SER A 299 23.19 -70.93 -43.32
N MET A 300 22.86 -69.68 -43.66
CA MET A 300 23.39 -69.03 -44.85
C MET A 300 24.85 -68.64 -44.56
N ASP A 301 25.79 -69.24 -45.31
CA ASP A 301 27.27 -69.04 -45.35
C ASP A 301 28.16 -70.26 -45.00
N VAL A 302 27.64 -71.49 -45.02
CA VAL A 302 28.47 -72.70 -44.75
C VAL A 302 28.58 -73.64 -45.97
N ASP A 303 28.06 -73.25 -47.13
CA ASP A 303 28.13 -74.07 -48.36
C ASP A 303 29.52 -74.07 -49.03
N GLN A 304 30.39 -73.11 -48.73
CA GLN A 304 31.79 -73.12 -49.20
C GLN A 304 32.73 -73.84 -48.23
N ILE A 305 32.47 -73.77 -46.92
CA ILE A 305 33.34 -74.34 -45.88
C ILE A 305 33.25 -75.86 -45.84
N ALA A 306 32.07 -76.45 -46.09
CA ALA A 306 31.90 -77.91 -46.07
C ALA A 306 32.67 -78.60 -47.22
N ASN A 307 32.71 -78.00 -48.42
CA ASN A 307 33.49 -78.51 -49.55
C ASN A 307 35.01 -78.34 -49.32
N SER A 308 35.41 -77.27 -48.64
CA SER A 308 36.80 -76.99 -48.30
C SER A 308 37.33 -77.88 -47.18
N GLN A 309 36.56 -78.14 -46.12
CA GLN A 309 36.96 -79.02 -45.01
C GLN A 309 37.13 -80.47 -45.45
N VAL A 310 36.24 -80.99 -46.31
CA VAL A 310 36.37 -82.33 -46.88
C VAL A 310 37.62 -82.45 -47.76
N SER A 311 37.97 -81.39 -48.51
CA SER A 311 39.23 -81.33 -49.27
C SER A 311 40.47 -81.26 -48.37
N HIS A 312 40.38 -80.57 -47.24
CA HIS A 312 41.48 -80.39 -46.29
C HIS A 312 41.78 -81.68 -45.50
N ASP A 313 40.74 -82.38 -45.03
CA ASP A 313 40.88 -83.62 -44.27
C ASP A 313 41.32 -84.80 -45.14
N ASN A 314 40.82 -84.88 -46.39
CA ASN A 314 41.29 -85.87 -47.34
C ASN A 314 42.79 -85.66 -47.69
N ASN A 315 43.22 -84.40 -47.86
CA ASN A 315 44.62 -84.09 -48.15
C ASN A 315 45.59 -84.30 -46.98
N LYS A 316 45.13 -84.21 -45.71
CA LYS A 316 45.92 -84.60 -44.53
C LYS A 316 46.08 -86.13 -44.39
N ARG A 317 45.11 -86.91 -44.87
CA ARG A 317 45.15 -88.38 -44.80
C ARG A 317 46.04 -89.03 -45.87
N LEU A 318 46.28 -88.35 -46.99
CA LEU A 318 47.17 -88.82 -48.07
C LEU A 318 48.58 -88.19 -47.93
N LEU A 319 49.58 -89.00 -47.61
CA LEU A 319 50.99 -88.62 -47.73
C LEU A 319 51.60 -89.26 -48.97
N ILE A 320 51.97 -88.41 -49.93
CA ILE A 320 52.63 -88.80 -51.18
C ILE A 320 54.12 -88.94 -50.90
N ASP A 321 54.75 -90.00 -51.43
CA ASP A 321 56.19 -90.16 -51.36
C ASP A 321 56.87 -89.29 -52.41
N TYR A 322 57.69 -88.34 -51.96
CA TYR A 322 58.51 -87.49 -52.83
C TYR A 322 59.98 -87.90 -52.84
N SER A 323 60.34 -89.04 -52.22
CA SER A 323 61.74 -89.50 -52.13
C SER A 323 62.36 -89.86 -53.49
N LEU A 324 61.53 -90.22 -54.47
CA LEU A 324 61.95 -90.54 -55.84
C LEU A 324 62.12 -89.31 -56.74
N LEU A 325 61.86 -88.11 -56.21
CA LEU A 325 61.88 -86.86 -56.97
C LEU A 325 63.13 -86.03 -56.60
N ASP A 326 63.86 -85.57 -57.61
CA ASP A 326 65.07 -84.77 -57.40
C ASP A 326 64.74 -83.41 -56.78
N THR A 327 65.63 -82.89 -55.91
CA THR A 327 65.36 -81.72 -55.05
C THR A 327 64.93 -80.46 -55.82
N LYS A 328 65.39 -80.30 -57.07
CA LYS A 328 65.01 -79.19 -57.95
C LYS A 328 63.56 -79.22 -58.45
N LEU A 329 62.92 -80.40 -58.48
CA LEU A 329 61.52 -80.53 -58.91
C LEU A 329 60.51 -80.29 -57.77
N ARG A 330 60.97 -80.12 -56.52
CA ARG A 330 60.09 -79.96 -55.35
C ARG A 330 59.72 -78.50 -55.05
N GLU A 331 60.50 -77.54 -55.55
CA GLU A 331 60.38 -76.12 -55.20
C GLU A 331 59.87 -75.24 -56.36
N ASP A 332 60.03 -75.67 -57.62
CA ASP A 332 59.65 -74.86 -58.79
C ASP A 332 58.19 -75.07 -59.22
N LYS A 333 57.33 -74.08 -58.94
CA LYS A 333 55.96 -74.00 -59.48
C LYS A 333 55.90 -73.91 -61.01
N GLU A 334 56.96 -73.43 -61.64
CA GLU A 334 57.03 -73.20 -63.10
C GLU A 334 57.31 -74.49 -63.89
N MET A 335 57.90 -75.52 -63.27
CA MET A 335 58.18 -76.79 -63.95
C MET A 335 56.89 -77.57 -64.27
N ASN A 336 55.83 -77.40 -63.47
CA ASN A 336 54.51 -77.97 -63.78
C ASN A 336 53.93 -77.44 -65.11
N GLN A 337 54.12 -76.14 -65.40
CA GLN A 337 53.68 -75.59 -66.69
C GLN A 337 54.52 -76.13 -67.85
N LYS A 338 55.83 -76.28 -67.67
CA LYS A 338 56.71 -76.89 -68.67
C LYS A 338 56.34 -78.35 -68.98
N PHE A 339 56.00 -79.15 -67.96
CA PHE A 339 55.53 -80.53 -68.18
C PHE A 339 54.14 -80.58 -68.83
N LEU A 340 53.23 -79.67 -68.49
CA LEU A 340 51.95 -79.55 -69.19
C LEU A 340 52.14 -79.17 -70.66
N ASP A 341 53.10 -78.30 -70.97
CA ASP A 341 53.41 -77.90 -72.34
C ASP A 341 54.13 -79.01 -73.12
N GLU A 342 55.02 -79.78 -72.50
CA GLU A 342 55.58 -81.00 -73.10
C GLU A 342 54.51 -82.06 -73.32
N MET A 343 53.57 -82.24 -72.39
CA MET A 343 52.46 -83.18 -72.56
C MET A 343 51.52 -82.75 -73.69
N LYS A 344 51.24 -81.44 -73.84
CA LYS A 344 50.54 -80.91 -75.01
C LYS A 344 51.31 -81.13 -76.30
N LYS A 345 52.64 -80.99 -76.27
CA LYS A 345 53.49 -81.20 -77.45
C LYS A 345 53.50 -82.68 -77.87
N VAL A 346 53.60 -83.61 -76.93
CA VAL A 346 53.51 -85.05 -77.19
C VAL A 346 52.09 -85.45 -77.61
N SER A 347 51.04 -84.83 -77.05
CA SER A 347 49.66 -85.03 -77.52
C SER A 347 49.46 -84.52 -78.95
N ALA A 348 50.03 -83.35 -79.29
CA ALA A 348 50.01 -82.82 -80.65
C ALA A 348 50.83 -83.69 -81.62
N GLU A 349 51.93 -84.30 -81.16
CA GLU A 349 52.70 -85.28 -81.93
C GLU A 349 51.94 -86.61 -82.10
N CYS A 350 51.18 -87.06 -81.11
CA CYS A 350 50.26 -88.22 -81.24
C CYS A 350 49.08 -87.94 -82.17
N GLU A 351 48.51 -86.73 -82.16
CA GLU A 351 47.50 -86.30 -83.13
C GLU A 351 48.07 -86.18 -84.56
N ALA A 352 49.37 -85.85 -84.71
CA ALA A 352 50.07 -85.85 -86.00
C ALA A 352 50.43 -87.27 -86.51
N ILE A 353 50.37 -88.30 -85.66
CA ILE A 353 50.61 -89.73 -86.00
C ILE A 353 49.31 -90.48 -86.34
N ILE A 354 48.24 -89.75 -86.69
CA ILE A 354 47.08 -90.30 -87.40
C ILE A 354 47.08 -89.84 -88.88
N PRO A 355 47.84 -90.50 -89.79
CA PRO A 355 47.62 -90.37 -91.22
C PRO A 355 46.84 -91.58 -91.78
N ASN A 356 45.65 -91.29 -92.28
CA ASN A 356 45.05 -91.90 -93.49
C ASN A 356 45.00 -93.44 -93.58
N MET A 357 43.96 -94.06 -93.00
CA MET A 357 43.46 -95.40 -93.34
C MET A 357 41.96 -95.41 -93.70
N LYS A 358 41.56 -94.51 -94.62
CA LYS A 358 40.31 -94.63 -95.40
C LYS A 358 40.52 -94.13 -96.85
N ALA A 359 41.34 -94.87 -97.62
CA ALA A 359 41.35 -94.84 -99.10
C ALA A 359 42.20 -96.01 -99.68
N TYR A 360 41.64 -97.23 -99.59
CA TYR A 360 41.86 -98.38 -100.48
C TYR A 360 40.53 -99.19 -100.36
N GLU A 361 39.57 -99.30 -101.30
CA GLU A 361 39.35 -98.81 -102.68
C GLU A 361 40.36 -97.75 -103.17
N LYS A 362 41.36 -98.10 -103.98
CA LYS A 362 41.48 -99.19 -104.94
C LYS A 362 42.94 -99.57 -105.16
#